data_AF-A0A0F0GN12-F1
#
_entry.id   AF-A0A0F0GN12-F1
#
_cell.length_a   1.000
_cell.length_b   1.000
_cell.length_c   1.000
_cell.angle_alpha   90.00
_cell.angle_beta   90.00
_cell.angle_gamma   90.00
#
_symmetry.space_group_name_H-M   'P 1'
#
loop_
_entity.id
_entity.type
_entity.pdbx_description
1 polymer ?
#
loop_
_entity_poly.entity_id
_entity_poly.type
_entity_poly.pdbx_seq_one_letter_code
_entity_poly.pdbx_strand_id
1 'polypeptide(L)'
;TRAYVEQDLHAIYEGEVRYARDAFEGLRLMDALMGIKRGVPGASLPELKQRRHRRVELEAPVPTERLGQVRSDVAVDNRVPAPPFWGDRIVKGVPFADYASWLDEDALFK
;
A
#
# COMPACT_ATOMS: atom_id res chain seq x y z
N THR A 1 -3.13 -5.84 -4.59
CA THR A 1 -3.74 -4.59 -5.12
C THR A 1 -4.31 -4.78 -6.52
N ARG A 2 -3.53 -5.15 -7.56
CA ARG A 2 -4.05 -5.33 -8.94
C ARG A 2 -5.29 -6.24 -9.05
N ALA A 3 -5.23 -7.44 -8.47
CA ALA A 3 -6.32 -8.42 -8.54
C ALA A 3 -7.61 -7.96 -7.84
N TYR A 4 -7.53 -7.04 -6.87
CA TYR A 4 -8.70 -6.46 -6.25
C TYR A 4 -9.41 -5.50 -7.21
N VAL A 5 -8.64 -4.68 -7.92
CA VAL A 5 -9.18 -3.69 -8.86
C VAL A 5 -9.69 -4.35 -10.15
N GLU A 6 -8.90 -5.22 -10.78
CA GLU A 6 -9.23 -5.81 -12.10
C GLU A 6 -10.25 -6.96 -12.03
N GLN A 7 -10.64 -7.42 -10.84
CA GLN A 7 -11.71 -8.43 -10.67
C GLN A 7 -12.80 -7.94 -9.73
N ASP A 8 -12.45 -7.68 -8.47
CA ASP A 8 -13.47 -7.43 -7.44
C ASP A 8 -14.18 -6.10 -7.74
N LEU A 9 -13.44 -5.03 -8.04
CA LEU A 9 -14.05 -3.74 -8.43
C LEU A 9 -14.62 -3.77 -9.85
N HIS A 10 -13.96 -4.46 -10.78
CA HIS A 10 -14.45 -4.58 -12.15
C HIS A 10 -15.83 -5.25 -12.23
N ALA A 11 -16.15 -6.17 -11.31
CA ALA A 11 -17.47 -6.79 -11.22
C ALA A 11 -18.56 -5.89 -10.61
N ILE A 12 -18.18 -4.84 -9.86
CA ILE A 12 -19.12 -3.99 -9.13
C ILE A 12 -19.49 -2.74 -9.92
N TYR A 13 -18.55 -2.17 -10.67
CA TYR A 13 -18.78 -0.93 -11.41
C TYR A 13 -19.27 -1.20 -12.84
N GLU A 14 -20.26 -0.42 -13.30
CA GLU A 14 -20.87 -0.51 -14.64
C GLU A 14 -19.94 -0.04 -15.79
N GLY A 15 -18.64 0.12 -15.54
CA GLY A 15 -17.64 0.58 -16.51
C GLY A 15 -16.31 -0.16 -16.40
N GLU A 16 -15.41 0.06 -17.36
CA GLU A 16 -14.10 -0.59 -17.34
C GLU A 16 -13.17 0.01 -16.28
N VAL A 17 -13.04 -0.69 -15.15
CA VAL A 17 -12.04 -0.38 -14.12
C VAL A 17 -10.73 -1.09 -14.43
N ARG A 18 -9.61 -0.35 -14.42
CA ARG A 18 -8.26 -0.85 -14.72
C ARG A 18 -7.25 -0.40 -13.69
N TYR A 19 -6.28 -1.25 -13.39
CA TYR A 19 -5.20 -0.95 -12.47
C TYR A 19 -3.91 -0.62 -13.22
N ALA A 20 -3.31 0.52 -12.86
CA ALA A 20 -1.94 0.85 -13.22
C ALA A 20 -1.04 0.71 -11.98
N ARG A 21 0.11 0.04 -12.13
CA ARG A 21 1.11 -0.09 -11.05
C ARG A 21 1.86 1.22 -10.83
N ASP A 22 2.13 1.95 -11.91
CA ASP A 22 2.90 3.19 -11.92
C ASP A 22 2.29 4.19 -12.92
N ALA A 23 2.83 5.41 -12.93
CA ALA A 23 2.35 6.48 -13.81
C ALA A 23 2.53 6.16 -15.32
N PHE A 24 3.54 5.38 -15.69
CA PHE A 24 3.83 5.03 -17.08
C PHE A 24 2.91 3.94 -17.62
N GLU A 25 2.54 2.96 -16.80
CA GLU A 25 1.48 2.00 -17.11
C GLU A 25 0.14 2.71 -17.23
N GLY A 26 -0.14 3.68 -16.35
CA GLY A 26 -1.32 4.53 -16.44
C GLY A 26 -1.39 5.32 -17.75
N LEU A 27 -0.28 5.95 -18.15
CA LEU A 27 -0.21 6.70 -19.40
C LEU A 27 -0.42 5.78 -20.62
N ARG A 28 0.23 4.62 -20.65
CA ARG A 28 0.05 3.63 -21.74
C ARG A 28 -1.39 3.16 -21.87
N LEU A 29 -2.11 2.98 -20.75
CA LEU A 29 -3.53 2.66 -20.76
C LEU A 29 -4.37 3.80 -21.35
N MET A 30 -4.06 5.04 -20.99
CA MET A 30 -4.75 6.21 -21.54
C MET A 30 -4.49 6.39 -23.04
N ASP A 31 -3.26 6.17 -23.50
CA ASP A 31 -2.91 6.22 -24.92
C ASP A 31 -3.70 5.18 -25.73
N ALA A 32 -3.81 3.95 -25.22
CA ALA A 32 -4.61 2.90 -25.84
C ALA A 32 -6.11 3.24 -25.88
N LEU A 33 -6.67 3.77 -24.77
CA LEU A 33 -8.06 4.25 -24.71
C LEU A 33 -8.32 5.34 -25.75
N MET A 34 -7.40 6.31 -25.86
CA MET A 34 -7.51 7.39 -26.83
C MET A 34 -7.35 6.89 -28.27
N GLY A 35 -6.50 5.89 -28.52
CA GLY A 35 -6.36 5.23 -29.82
C GLY A 35 -7.67 4.58 -30.29
N ILE A 36 -8.35 3.87 -29.39
CA ILE A 36 -9.68 3.28 -29.65
C ILE A 36 -10.70 4.38 -29.94
N LYS A 37 -10.74 5.41 -29.10
CA LYS A 37 -11.66 6.54 -29.28
C LYS A 37 -11.45 7.26 -30.61
N ARG A 38 -10.21 7.28 -31.13
CA ARG A 38 -9.83 7.88 -32.41
C ARG A 38 -9.97 6.92 -33.61
N GLY A 39 -10.31 5.65 -33.40
CA GLY A 39 -10.46 4.66 -34.47
C GLY A 39 -9.15 4.21 -35.10
N VAL A 40 -8.02 4.27 -34.38
CA VAL A 40 -6.72 3.83 -34.88
C VAL A 40 -6.75 2.30 -35.10
N PRO A 41 -6.41 1.79 -36.30
CA PRO A 41 -6.40 0.36 -36.57
C PRO A 41 -5.46 -0.39 -35.61
N GLY A 42 -5.98 -1.42 -34.94
CA GLY A 42 -5.22 -2.25 -34.01
C GLY A 42 -5.07 -1.69 -32.59
N ALA A 43 -5.66 -0.52 -32.28
CA ALA A 43 -5.72 -0.04 -30.90
C ALA A 43 -6.64 -0.95 -30.07
N SER A 44 -6.07 -1.60 -29.06
CA SER A 44 -6.80 -2.41 -28.11
C SER A 44 -6.26 -2.18 -26.70
N LEU A 45 -7.10 -2.41 -25.71
CA LEU A 45 -6.67 -2.36 -24.32
C LEU A 45 -6.06 -3.72 -23.92
N PRO A 46 -5.03 -3.73 -23.05
CA PRO A 46 -4.50 -4.97 -22.50
C PRO A 46 -5.60 -5.79 -21.82
N GLU A 47 -5.53 -7.11 -21.86
CA GLU A 47 -6.51 -7.95 -21.15
C GLU A 47 -6.40 -7.79 -19.63
N LEU A 48 -7.53 -7.86 -18.93
CA LEU A 48 -7.59 -7.83 -17.47
C LEU A 48 -6.90 -9.06 -16.90
N LYS A 49 -5.98 -8.88 -15.94
CA LYS A 49 -5.28 -9.99 -15.33
C LYS A 49 -6.16 -10.68 -14.30
N GLN A 50 -6.48 -11.93 -14.60
CA GLN A 50 -7.14 -12.81 -13.65
C GLN A 50 -6.19 -13.22 -12.51
N ARG A 51 -6.76 -13.49 -11.35
CA ARG A 51 -6.01 -13.77 -10.13
C ARG A 51 -5.48 -15.19 -10.25
N ARG A 52 -4.16 -15.31 -10.19
CA ARG A 52 -3.47 -16.59 -10.37
C ARG A 52 -3.61 -17.52 -9.17
N HIS A 53 -3.99 -16.99 -8.00
CA HIS A 53 -4.09 -17.74 -6.75
C HIS A 53 -5.48 -17.59 -6.11
N ARG A 54 -6.04 -18.70 -5.63
CA ARG A 54 -7.29 -18.69 -4.87
C ARG A 54 -7.12 -17.79 -3.64
N ARG A 55 -8.14 -16.97 -3.35
CA ARG A 55 -8.21 -16.20 -2.10
C ARG A 55 -8.16 -17.21 -0.95
N VAL A 56 -7.04 -17.25 -0.23
CA VAL A 56 -6.95 -17.95 1.04
C VAL A 56 -7.41 -16.95 2.08
N GLU A 57 -8.65 -17.09 2.53
CA GLU A 57 -9.03 -16.51 3.80
C GLU A 57 -8.29 -17.32 4.85
N LEU A 58 -7.15 -16.78 5.28
CA LEU A 58 -6.50 -17.28 6.48
C LEU A 58 -7.46 -16.94 7.60
N GLU A 59 -8.35 -17.89 7.94
CA GLU A 59 -8.89 -17.94 9.28
C GLU A 59 -7.68 -18.08 10.19
N ALA A 60 -7.21 -16.96 10.73
CA ALA A 60 -6.30 -16.99 11.85
C ALA A 60 -7.01 -17.88 12.88
N PRO A 61 -6.39 -18.98 13.34
CA PRO A 61 -7.01 -19.83 14.32
C PRO A 61 -7.29 -18.93 15.53
N VAL A 62 -8.56 -18.59 15.73
CA VAL A 62 -9.01 -17.91 16.93
C VAL A 62 -8.76 -18.95 18.01
N PRO A 63 -7.78 -18.78 18.92
CA PRO A 63 -7.48 -19.82 19.89
C PRO A 63 -8.73 -20.00 20.75
N THR A 64 -9.44 -21.11 20.57
CA THR A 64 -10.69 -21.41 21.29
C THR A 64 -10.46 -21.63 22.78
N GLU A 65 -9.21 -21.64 23.23
CA GLU A 65 -8.83 -21.72 24.64
C GLU A 65 -7.62 -20.83 24.91
N ARG A 66 -7.91 -19.57 25.29
CA ARG A 66 -7.19 -18.79 26.33
C ARG A 66 -7.83 -17.41 26.49
N LEU A 67 -9.00 -17.38 27.14
CA LEU A 67 -9.56 -16.18 27.79
C LEU A 67 -8.73 -15.81 29.03
N GLY A 68 -7.44 -15.55 28.82
CA GLY A 68 -6.47 -15.28 29.89
C GLY A 68 -5.12 -14.97 29.26
N GLN A 69 -4.71 -13.71 29.40
CA GLN A 69 -3.47 -13.16 28.88
C GLN A 69 -2.27 -13.98 29.38
N VAL A 70 -1.76 -14.90 28.55
CA VAL A 70 -0.46 -15.53 28.82
C VAL A 70 0.57 -14.43 28.62
N ARG A 71 1.17 -13.97 29.72
CA ARG A 71 2.33 -13.08 29.64
C ARG A 71 3.46 -13.84 28.95
N SER A 72 4.12 -13.18 28.00
CA SER A 72 5.36 -13.67 27.42
C SER A 72 6.41 -13.85 28.51
N ASP A 73 7.26 -14.87 28.41
CA ASP A 73 8.39 -15.12 29.30
C ASP A 73 9.52 -14.11 29.02
N VAL A 74 9.30 -12.86 29.46
CA VAL A 74 10.21 -11.72 29.28
C VAL A 74 10.37 -11.03 30.64
N ALA A 75 11.59 -10.57 30.93
CA ALA A 75 11.89 -9.81 32.15
C ALA A 75 11.00 -8.56 32.27
N VAL A 76 10.40 -8.36 33.46
CA VAL A 76 9.46 -7.26 33.75
C VAL A 76 10.07 -6.16 34.63
N ASP A 77 11.33 -6.32 35.03
CA ASP A 77 12.06 -5.46 35.96
C ASP A 77 13.08 -4.54 35.27
N ASN A 78 13.05 -4.49 33.94
CA ASN A 78 13.88 -3.58 33.16
C ASN A 78 13.61 -2.12 33.58
N ARG A 79 14.67 -1.37 33.86
CA ARG A 79 14.57 0.06 34.17
C ARG A 79 14.07 0.82 32.94
N VAL A 80 12.91 1.44 33.06
CA VAL A 80 12.36 2.31 32.01
C VAL A 80 13.02 3.69 32.11
N PRO A 81 13.65 4.20 31.04
CA PRO A 81 14.22 5.55 31.06
C PRO A 81 13.12 6.59 31.20
N ALA A 82 13.32 7.58 32.06
CA ALA A 82 12.42 8.71 32.17
C ALA A 82 12.60 9.64 30.94
N PRO A 83 11.53 9.98 30.22
CA PRO A 83 11.64 10.90 29.09
C PRO A 83 12.02 12.31 29.57
N PRO A 84 12.70 13.10 28.74
CA PRO A 84 13.11 14.46 29.12
C PRO A 84 11.94 15.43 29.35
N PHE A 85 10.74 15.10 28.83
CA PHE A 85 9.50 15.83 29.09
C PHE A 85 8.29 14.92 28.86
N TRP A 86 7.15 15.32 29.42
CA TRP A 86 5.84 14.72 29.18
C TRP A 86 4.94 15.73 28.48
N GLY A 87 3.96 15.24 27.71
CA GLY A 87 3.07 16.10 26.91
C GLY A 87 3.75 16.66 25.66
N ASP A 88 3.13 17.69 25.07
CA ASP A 88 3.53 18.21 23.76
C ASP A 88 4.67 19.22 23.86
N ARG A 89 5.65 19.10 22.94
CA ARG A 89 6.70 20.09 22.71
C ARG A 89 6.69 20.51 21.25
N ILE A 90 6.34 21.77 21.00
CA ILE A 90 6.34 22.34 19.64
C ILE A 90 7.74 22.87 19.32
N VAL A 91 8.39 22.28 18.33
CA VAL A 91 9.68 22.74 17.79
C VAL A 91 9.44 23.37 16.43
N LYS A 92 9.91 24.61 16.22
CA LYS A 92 9.79 25.35 14.96
C LYS A 92 11.17 25.86 14.55
N GLY A 93 11.34 26.09 13.25
CA GLY A 93 12.56 26.71 12.73
C GLY A 93 13.77 25.78 12.72
N VAL A 94 13.59 24.50 12.42
CA VAL A 94 14.70 23.58 12.17
C VAL A 94 15.31 23.90 10.80
N PRO A 95 16.60 24.29 10.72
CA PRO A 95 17.29 24.55 9.46
C PRO A 95 17.33 23.30 8.55
N PHE A 96 17.20 23.52 7.23
CA PHE A 96 17.27 22.43 6.24
C PHE A 96 18.59 21.65 6.30
N ALA A 97 19.70 22.36 6.48
CA ALA A 97 21.03 21.77 6.54
C ALA A 97 21.19 20.73 7.66
N ASP A 98 20.41 20.86 8.75
CA ASP A 98 20.53 20.01 9.93
C ASP A 98 19.99 18.60 9.70
N TYR A 99 19.06 18.42 8.76
CA TYR A 99 18.43 17.12 8.49
C TYR A 99 18.54 16.63 7.05
N ALA A 100 19.01 17.47 6.11
CA ALA A 100 19.12 17.07 4.70
C ALA A 100 19.94 15.79 4.50
N SER A 101 20.98 15.58 5.31
CA SER A 101 21.82 14.37 5.25
C SER A 101 21.13 13.09 5.74
N TRP A 102 19.98 13.20 6.39
CA TRP A 102 19.20 12.05 6.89
C TRP A 102 18.07 11.66 5.94
N LEU A 103 18.02 12.27 4.76
CA LEU A 103 17.04 11.93 3.73
C LEU A 103 17.28 10.50 3.23
N ASP A 104 16.25 9.67 3.31
CA ASP A 104 16.24 8.35 2.71
C ASP A 104 16.10 8.48 1.19
N GLU A 105 17.23 8.37 0.48
CA GLU A 105 17.26 8.45 -0.98
C GLU A 105 16.55 7.27 -1.65
N ASP A 106 16.50 6.10 -1.01
CA ASP A 106 15.78 4.95 -1.53
C ASP A 106 14.28 5.23 -1.60
N ALA A 107 13.71 5.82 -0.53
CA ALA A 107 12.31 6.24 -0.52
C ALA A 107 12.03 7.43 -1.44
N LEU A 108 13.03 8.30 -1.67
CA LEU A 108 12.87 9.48 -2.52
C LEU A 108 12.73 9.13 -4.01
N PHE A 109 13.49 8.14 -4.47
CA PHE A 109 13.60 7.83 -5.91
C PHE A 109 12.82 6.60 -6.37
N LYS A 110 12.29 5.76 -5.47
CA LYS A 110 11.51 4.55 -5.79
C LYS A 110 10.01 4.81 -5.78
#